data_AF-G5JIR1-F1
#
_entry.id   AF-G5JIR1-F1
#
_cell.length_a   1.000
_cell.length_b   1.000
_cell.length_c   1.000
_cell.angle_alpha   90.00
_cell.angle_beta   90.00
_cell.angle_gamma   90.00
#
_symmetry.space_group_name_H-M   'P 1'
#
loop_
_entity.id
_entity.type
_entity.pdbx_description
1 polymer ?
#
loop_
_entity_poly.entity_id
_entity_poly.type
_entity_poly.pdbx_seq_one_letter_code
_entity_poly.pdbx_strand_id
1 'polypeptide(L)' 'MNNNQFTEVEIAEMTQFLNSKNRHVCCYKPNIVINKAKFAIPNFDHNEDKLPAFAVTCHHCGQTNLYSVDVFSKA' A
#
# COMPACT_ATOMS: atom_id res chain seq x y z
N MET A 1 22.42 0.55 -4.21
CA MET A 1 21.43 -0.26 -4.95
C MET A 1 20.05 0.22 -4.53
N ASN A 2 19.27 0.80 -5.44
CA ASN A 2 17.92 1.28 -5.12
C ASN A 2 17.02 0.07 -4.85
N ASN A 3 16.67 -0.14 -3.58
CA ASN A 3 15.82 -1.25 -3.19
C ASN A 3 14.36 -0.90 -3.50
N ASN A 4 14.00 -1.05 -4.78
CA ASN A 4 12.68 -0.73 -5.34
C ASN A 4 11.59 -1.76 -4.98
N GLN A 5 11.86 -2.63 -4.00
CA GLN A 5 10.91 -3.62 -3.51
C GLN A 5 10.77 -3.53 -2.00
N PHE A 6 9.57 -3.84 -1.51
CA PHE A 6 9.32 -4.09 -0.11
C PHE A 6 9.77 -5.50 0.27
N THR A 7 10.33 -5.61 1.47
CA THR A 7 10.65 -6.87 2.13
C THR A 7 9.36 -7.59 2.54
N GLU A 8 9.49 -8.88 2.81
CA GLU A 8 8.34 -9.69 3.26
C GLU A 8 7.82 -9.26 4.63
N VAL A 9 8.70 -8.72 5.49
CA VAL A 9 8.34 -8.14 6.79
C VAL A 9 7.48 -6.89 6.59
N GLU A 10 7.93 -5.95 5.75
CA GLU A 10 7.15 -4.73 5.43
C GLU A 10 5.77 -5.09 4.84
N ILE A 11 5.70 -6.11 3.97
CA ILE A 11 4.43 -6.58 3.40
C ILE A 11 3.51 -7.19 4.47
N ALA A 12 4.06 -7.97 5.40
CA ALA A 12 3.28 -8.54 6.50
C ALA A 12 2.70 -7.43 7.40
N GLU A 13 3.51 -6.44 7.76
CA GLU A 13 3.09 -5.29 8.56
C GLU A 13 2.01 -4.47 7.85
N MET A 14 2.21 -4.18 6.56
CA MET A 14 1.21 -3.46 5.76
C MET A 14 -0.12 -4.22 5.68
N THR A 15 -0.07 -5.53 5.50
CA THR A 15 -1.25 -6.40 5.44
C THR A 15 -2.01 -6.38 6.77
N GLN A 16 -1.30 -6.48 7.89
CA GLN A 16 -1.89 -6.43 9.24
C GLN A 16 -2.59 -5.08 9.51
N PHE A 17 -1.96 -3.96 9.14
CA PHE A 17 -2.57 -2.64 9.33
C PHE A 17 -3.83 -2.44 8.46
N LEU A 18 -3.82 -2.90 7.21
CA LEU A 18 -5.00 -2.79 6.34
C LEU A 18 -6.19 -3.59 6.87
N ASN A 19 -5.91 -4.78 7.41
CA ASN A 19 -6.91 -5.63 8.07
C ASN A 19 -7.42 -4.98 9.36
N SER A 20 -6.56 -4.38 10.19
CA SER A 20 -6.98 -3.77 11.47
C SER A 20 -7.85 -2.54 11.29
N LYS A 21 -7.65 -1.76 10.22
CA LYS A 21 -8.42 -0.55 9.93
C LYS A 21 -9.63 -0.79 9.03
N ASN A 22 -9.90 -2.05 8.59
CA ASN A 22 -10.90 -2.34 7.54
C ASN A 22 -10.76 -1.40 6.32
N ARG A 23 -9.54 -0.99 5.98
CA ARG A 23 -9.30 0.07 4.97
C ARG A 23 -9.57 -0.37 3.53
N HIS A 24 -9.95 -1.62 3.33
CA HIS A 24 -10.46 -2.12 2.07
C HIS A 24 -11.98 -2.12 2.07
N VAL A 25 -12.53 -0.97 1.68
CA VAL A 25 -13.98 -0.72 1.61
C VAL A 25 -14.65 -1.51 0.46
N CYS A 26 -13.87 -2.19 -0.38
CA CYS A 26 -14.37 -2.81 -1.60
C CYS A 26 -15.29 -4.03 -1.38
N CYS A 27 -15.15 -4.77 -0.27
CA CYS A 27 -16.04 -5.91 0.05
C CYS A 27 -15.94 -6.34 1.53
N TYR A 28 -16.95 -7.08 2.02
CA TYR A 28 -16.93 -7.71 3.34
C TYR A 28 -15.91 -8.87 3.34
N LYS A 29 -14.83 -8.75 4.13
CA LYS A 29 -13.67 -9.65 4.18
C LYS A 29 -12.84 -9.68 2.88
N PRO A 30 -12.15 -8.58 2.55
CA PRO A 30 -11.37 -8.47 1.33
C PRO A 30 -10.13 -9.39 1.41
N ASN A 31 -10.03 -10.35 0.48
CA ASN A 31 -8.79 -11.08 0.24
C ASN A 31 -7.86 -10.18 -0.58
N ILE A 32 -6.75 -9.74 0.01
CA ILE A 32 -5.85 -8.74 -0.58
C ILE A 32 -4.46 -9.29 -0.82
N VAL A 33 -3.81 -8.78 -1.87
CA VAL A 33 -2.40 -8.98 -2.14
C VAL A 33 -1.72 -7.64 -2.35
N ILE A 34 -0.61 -7.45 -1.64
CA ILE A 34 0.26 -6.28 -1.76
C ILE A 34 1.31 -6.56 -2.82
N ASN A 35 1.47 -5.64 -3.76
CA ASN A 35 2.53 -5.71 -4.75
C ASN A 35 3.89 -5.43 -4.08
N LYS A 36 4.87 -6.29 -4.34
CA LYS A 36 6.24 -6.16 -3.80
C LYS A 36 6.95 -4.90 -4.32
N ALA A 37 6.58 -4.37 -5.48
CA ALA A 37 7.21 -3.19 -6.04
C ALA A 37 6.82 -1.91 -5.29
N LYS A 38 7.81 -1.02 -5.10
CA LYS A 38 7.60 0.34 -4.60
C LYS A 38 7.12 1.22 -5.75
N PHE A 39 5.97 1.84 -5.57
CA PHE A 39 5.39 2.81 -6.50
C PHE A 39 5.63 4.23 -5.99
N ALA A 40 5.36 5.18 -6.88
CA ALA A 40 5.43 6.60 -6.59
C ALA A 40 4.08 7.24 -6.92
N ILE A 41 3.49 7.94 -5.95
CA ILE A 41 2.33 8.80 -6.18
C ILE A 41 2.84 10.24 -6.36
N PRO A 42 2.37 10.98 -7.37
CA PRO A 42 2.70 12.41 -7.49
C PRO A 42 2.28 13.16 -6.22
N ASN A 43 3.18 13.97 -5.67
CA ASN A 43 2.85 14.87 -4.56
C ASN A 43 2.53 16.27 -5.10
N PHE A 44 1.35 16.80 -4.81
CA PHE A 44 0.95 18.13 -5.25
C PHE A 44 1.55 19.25 -4.39
N ASP A 45 2.07 18.95 -3.19
CA ASP A 45 2.54 19.94 -2.20
C ASP A 45 4.03 20.32 -2.32
N HIS A 46 4.67 20.07 -3.47
CA HIS A 46 5.96 20.64 -3.89
C HIS A 46 7.09 20.64 -2.82
N ASN A 47 7.89 19.56 -2.75
CA ASN A 47 9.30 19.56 -2.29
C ASN A 47 9.98 18.18 -2.44
N GLU A 48 9.20 17.10 -2.41
CA GLU A 48 9.64 15.76 -2.82
C GLU A 48 8.75 15.31 -3.99
N ASP A 49 9.34 15.07 -5.16
CA ASP A 49 8.60 14.90 -6.42
C ASP A 49 7.61 13.73 -6.42
N LYS A 50 7.78 12.76 -5.51
CA LYS A 50 7.05 11.48 -5.48
C LYS A 50 6.96 10.93 -4.07
N LEU A 51 5.75 10.63 -3.60
CA LEU A 51 5.55 9.90 -2.34
C LEU A 51 5.67 8.39 -2.59
N PRO A 52 6.44 7.65 -1.76
CA PRO A 52 6.50 6.20 -1.87
C PRO A 52 5.14 5.59 -1.57
N ALA A 53 4.77 4.60 -2.37
CA ALA A 53 3.48 3.94 -2.30
C ALA A 53 3.59 2.45 -2.56
N PHE A 54 2.56 1.72 -2.18
CA PHE A 54 2.39 0.31 -2.52
C PHE A 54 0.99 0.12 -3.11
N ALA A 55 0.89 -0.83 -4.04
CA ALA A 55 -0.36 -1.20 -4.66
C ALA A 55 -0.96 -2.40 -3.94
N VAL A 56 -2.26 -2.35 -3.68
CA VAL A 56 -3.02 -3.46 -3.11
C VAL A 56 -4.12 -3.85 -4.06
N THR A 57 -4.18 -5.12 -4.40
CA THR A 57 -5.23 -5.69 -5.25
C THR A 57 -6.14 -6.56 -4.41
N CYS A 58 -7.44 -6.37 -4.50
CA CYS A 58 -8.40 -7.31 -3.93
C CYS A 58 -8.68 -8.44 -4.92
N HIS A 59 -8.48 -9.69 -4.51
CA HIS A 59 -8.78 -10.87 -5.34
C HIS A 59 -10.27 -11.07 -5.61
N HIS A 60 -11.14 -10.55 -4.74
CA HIS A 60 -12.58 -10.76 -4.86
C HIS A 60 -13.23 -9.87 -5.91
N CYS A 61 -12.88 -8.58 -5.95
CA CYS A 61 -13.45 -7.60 -6.89
C CYS A 61 -12.46 -7.12 -7.97
N GLY A 62 -11.19 -7.53 -7.90
CA GLY A 62 -10.14 -7.13 -8.84
C GLY A 62 -9.72 -5.66 -8.73
N GLN A 63 -10.23 -4.91 -7.76
CA GLN A 63 -9.86 -3.49 -7.59
C GLN A 63 -8.44 -3.35 -7.06
N THR A 64 -7.68 -2.47 -7.71
CA THR A 64 -6.34 -2.09 -7.30
C THR A 64 -6.35 -0.67 -6.74
N ASN A 65 -5.87 -0.51 -5.52
CA ASN A 65 -5.71 0.78 -4.86
C ASN A 65 -4.23 1.05 -4.58
N LEU A 66 -3.79 2.30 -4.71
CA LEU A 66 -2.48 2.75 -4.25
C LEU A 66 -2.62 3.48 -2.92
N TYR A 67 -1.73 3.17 -1.97
CA TYR A 67 -1.65 3.85 -0.68
C TYR A 67 -0.24 4.40 -0.48
N SER A 68 -0.14 5.62 0.05
CA SER A 68 1.15 6.16 0.52
C SER A 68 1.67 5.32 1.69
N VAL A 69 2.98 5.08 1.72
CA VAL A 69 3.67 4.41 2.83
C VAL A 69 3.56 5.23 4.12
N ASP A 70 3.43 6.55 4.04
CA ASP A 70 3.30 7.43 5.22
C ASP A 70 2.02 7.19 6.03
N VAL A 71 1.02 6.57 5.40
CA VAL A 71 -0.21 6.15 6.08
C VAL A 71 0.08 5.11 7.18
N PHE A 72 1.19 4.39 7.06
CA PHE A 72 1.66 3.38 8.01
C PHE A 72 2.63 3.97 9.04
N SER A 73 3.45 4.95 8.65
CA SER A 73 4.46 5.55 9.55
C SER A 73 3.86 6.45 10.63
N LYS A 74 2.62 6.91 10.47
CA LYS A 74 1.88 7.75 11.43
C LYS A 74 0.90 6.98 12.32
N ALA A 75 0.98 5.66 12.38
CA ALA A 75 0.10 4.79 13.17
C ALA A 75 0.63 4.51 14.58
#